data_AF-A0AAD6JCR2-F1
#
_entry.id   AF-A0AAD6JCR2-F1
#
_cell.length_a   1.000
_cell.length_b   1.000
_cell.length_c   1.000
_cell.angle_alpha   90.00
_cell.angle_beta   90.00
_cell.angle_gamma   90.00
#
_symmetry.space_group_name_H-M   'P 1'
#
loop_
_entity.id
_entity.type
_entity.pdbx_description
1 polymer ?
#
loop_
_entity_poly.entity_id
_entity_poly.type
_entity_poly.pdbx_seq_one_letter_code
_entity_poly.pdbx_strand_id
1 'polypeptide(L)'
;MMFVGDSLSLNQWQSLTCMLHVALPRARYSSARTGGLSTFTFPEYGAKVMFSRNAFLVDMVSTSHGVALRLDSIQGGELWKGIDVLVFNTWHWWLHTGRKQPWNFIQVGSGRYHDMDRLVAFEKALTTWAQWVETHVDTTKTKVFFQGVSPDHLK
;
A
#
# COMPACT_ATOMS: atom_id res chain seq x y z
N MET A 1 -8.07 -10.26 -5.12
CA MET A 1 -7.78 -8.81 -5.23
C MET A 1 -7.09 -8.31 -3.98
N MET A 2 -6.28 -7.26 -4.09
CA MET A 2 -5.56 -6.65 -2.97
C MET A 2 -5.57 -5.12 -3.06
N PHE A 3 -5.91 -4.48 -1.94
CA PHE A 3 -5.66 -3.07 -1.69
C PHE A 3 -4.26 -2.90 -1.08
N VAL A 4 -3.47 -1.98 -1.60
CA VAL A 4 -2.12 -1.69 -1.11
C VAL A 4 -2.01 -0.20 -0.85
N GLY A 5 -1.68 0.18 0.38
CA GLY A 5 -1.56 1.59 0.70
C GLY A 5 -1.64 1.93 2.17
N ASP A 6 -2.12 3.14 2.44
CA ASP A 6 -2.27 3.70 3.77
C ASP A 6 -3.64 3.34 4.41
N SER A 7 -4.04 4.11 5.42
CA SER A 7 -5.32 3.92 6.13
C SER A 7 -6.55 4.06 5.23
N LEU A 8 -6.48 4.79 4.12
CA LEU A 8 -7.60 4.93 3.18
C LEU A 8 -7.82 3.63 2.40
N SER A 9 -6.75 2.95 1.97
CA SER A 9 -6.84 1.60 1.40
C SER A 9 -7.48 0.61 2.38
N LEU A 10 -7.17 0.72 3.68
CA LEU A 10 -7.84 -0.08 4.70
C LEU A 10 -9.35 0.19 4.74
N ASN A 11 -9.78 1.45 4.69
CA ASN A 11 -11.20 1.80 4.69
C ASN A 11 -11.91 1.31 3.43
N GLN A 12 -11.29 1.41 2.25
CA GLN A 12 -11.86 0.89 1.01
C GLN A 12 -11.97 -0.65 1.02
N TRP A 13 -10.95 -1.33 1.53
CA TRP A 13 -11.00 -2.78 1.76
C TRP A 13 -12.15 -3.16 2.69
N GLN A 14 -12.31 -2.47 3.84
CA GLN A 14 -13.41 -2.72 4.77
C GLN A 14 -14.78 -2.50 4.10
N SER A 15 -14.94 -1.37 3.39
CA SER A 15 -16.16 -1.05 2.66
C SER A 15 -16.56 -2.17 1.69
N LEU A 16 -15.62 -2.63 0.87
CA LEU A 16 -15.88 -3.71 -0.07
C LEU A 16 -16.21 -5.04 0.63
N THR A 17 -15.48 -5.39 1.69
CA THR A 17 -15.79 -6.61 2.44
C THR A 17 -17.19 -6.58 3.06
N CYS A 18 -17.65 -5.43 3.56
CA CYS A 18 -19.02 -5.26 4.05
C CYS A 18 -20.06 -5.40 2.93
N MET A 19 -19.84 -4.76 1.77
CA MET A 19 -20.74 -4.89 0.62
C MET A 19 -20.87 -6.35 0.16
N LEU A 20 -19.75 -7.07 0.10
CA LEU A 20 -19.75 -8.50 -0.28
C LEU A 20 -20.44 -9.37 0.78
N HIS A 21 -20.21 -9.09 2.07
CA HIS A 21 -20.88 -9.80 3.16
C HIS A 21 -22.41 -9.65 3.08
N VAL A 22 -22.90 -8.44 2.80
CA VAL A 22 -24.34 -8.17 2.64
C VAL A 22 -24.89 -8.80 1.37
N ALA A 23 -24.16 -8.75 0.25
CA ALA A 23 -24.58 -9.36 -1.02
C ALA A 23 -24.67 -10.89 -0.95
N LEU A 24 -23.87 -11.52 -0.09
CA LEU A 24 -23.79 -12.98 0.08
C LEU A 24 -24.01 -13.38 1.56
N PRO A 25 -25.20 -13.13 2.13
CA PRO A 25 -25.42 -13.24 3.58
C PRO A 25 -25.32 -14.67 4.12
N ARG A 26 -25.38 -15.68 3.25
CA ARG A 26 -25.28 -17.10 3.60
C ARG A 26 -23.91 -17.72 3.27
N ALA A 27 -23.05 -17.02 2.54
CA ALA A 27 -21.76 -17.55 2.16
C ALA A 27 -20.83 -17.63 3.37
N ARG A 28 -20.13 -18.76 3.51
CA ARG A 28 -19.09 -18.88 4.54
C ARG A 28 -17.92 -17.97 4.20
N TYR A 29 -17.42 -17.26 5.20
CA TYR A 29 -16.24 -16.42 5.07
C TYR A 29 -15.29 -16.58 6.26
N SER A 30 -14.04 -16.16 6.07
CA SER A 30 -13.08 -15.99 7.15
C SER A 30 -12.35 -14.65 7.00
N SER A 31 -11.98 -14.06 8.13
CA SER A 31 -11.17 -12.85 8.19
C SER A 31 -9.99 -13.08 9.12
N ALA A 32 -8.79 -12.83 8.61
CA ALA A 32 -7.56 -13.00 9.37
C ALA A 32 -6.59 -11.85 9.07
N ARG A 33 -5.74 -11.53 10.06
CA ARG A 33 -4.67 -10.55 9.92
C ARG A 33 -3.37 -11.15 10.41
N THR A 34 -2.34 -11.07 9.56
CA THR A 34 -0.97 -11.47 9.87
C THR A 34 -0.06 -10.28 9.59
N GLY A 35 0.43 -9.63 10.64
CA GLY A 35 1.24 -8.41 10.52
C GLY A 35 0.51 -7.28 9.78
N GLY A 36 1.09 -6.83 8.66
CA GLY A 36 0.54 -5.79 7.79
C GLY A 36 -0.49 -6.29 6.78
N LEU A 37 -0.74 -7.61 6.68
CA LEU A 37 -1.64 -8.20 5.71
C LEU A 37 -2.96 -8.62 6.36
N SER A 38 -4.07 -8.07 5.88
CA SER A 38 -5.43 -8.50 6.23
C SER A 38 -6.04 -9.24 5.06
N THR A 39 -6.66 -10.40 5.30
CA THR A 39 -7.24 -11.25 4.25
C THR A 39 -8.66 -11.62 4.63
N PHE A 40 -9.59 -11.28 3.75
CA PHE A 40 -10.98 -11.71 3.80
C PHE A 40 -11.20 -12.77 2.72
N THR A 41 -11.59 -13.99 3.12
CA THR A 41 -11.69 -15.15 2.21
C THR A 41 -13.13 -15.63 2.11
N PHE A 42 -13.59 -15.90 0.89
CA PHE A 42 -14.80 -16.64 0.59
C PHE A 42 -14.41 -18.00 -0.04
N PRO A 43 -14.30 -19.09 0.75
CA PRO A 43 -13.76 -20.36 0.27
C PRO A 43 -14.58 -20.97 -0.87
N GLU A 44 -15.91 -20.87 -0.81
CA GLU A 44 -16.83 -21.41 -1.83
C GLU A 44 -16.61 -20.80 -3.22
N TYR A 45 -16.07 -19.58 -3.28
CA TYR A 45 -15.81 -18.85 -4.53
C TYR A 45 -14.33 -18.85 -4.90
N GLY A 46 -13.46 -19.48 -4.11
CA GLY A 46 -12.01 -19.35 -4.26
C GLY A 46 -11.51 -17.90 -4.20
N ALA A 47 -12.27 -16.99 -3.59
CA ALA A 47 -12.04 -15.56 -3.67
C ALA A 47 -11.39 -15.00 -2.40
N LYS A 48 -10.44 -14.09 -2.58
CA LYS A 48 -9.77 -13.36 -1.50
C LYS A 48 -9.76 -11.86 -1.78
N VAL A 49 -10.13 -11.09 -0.76
CA VAL A 49 -10.09 -9.63 -0.73
C VAL A 49 -9.08 -9.24 0.35
N MET A 50 -7.94 -8.70 -0.06
CA MET A 50 -6.78 -8.51 0.79
C MET A 50 -6.47 -7.03 0.98
N PHE A 51 -5.86 -6.67 2.11
CA PHE A 51 -5.26 -5.36 2.35
C PHE A 51 -3.82 -5.56 2.81
N SER A 52 -2.87 -5.03 2.06
CA SER A 52 -1.45 -4.99 2.40
C SER A 52 -1.05 -3.57 2.81
N ARG A 53 -0.69 -3.40 4.08
CA ARG A 53 -0.29 -2.10 4.61
C ARG A 53 1.08 -1.71 4.08
N ASN A 54 1.12 -0.76 3.15
CA ASN A 54 2.33 -0.06 2.75
C ASN A 54 1.97 1.38 2.40
N ALA A 55 2.07 2.28 3.39
CA ALA A 55 1.57 3.64 3.27
C ALA A 55 2.31 4.51 2.23
N PHE A 56 3.55 4.17 1.90
CA PHE A 56 4.41 4.95 1.00
C PHE A 56 4.70 4.23 -0.32
N LEU A 57 4.20 3.00 -0.48
CA LEU A 57 4.49 2.07 -1.58
C LEU A 57 5.96 1.67 -1.76
N VAL A 58 6.86 2.23 -0.95
CA VAL A 58 8.29 1.96 -0.91
C VAL A 58 8.70 1.47 0.48
N ASP A 59 9.93 1.01 0.61
CA ASP A 59 10.38 0.35 1.83
C ASP A 59 10.70 1.33 2.96
N MET A 60 10.25 0.99 4.17
CA MET A 60 10.76 1.54 5.42
C MET A 60 11.66 0.50 6.08
N VAL A 61 12.94 0.83 6.26
CA VAL A 61 13.95 -0.11 6.74
C VAL A 61 14.56 0.38 8.05
N SER A 62 14.50 -0.45 9.09
CA SER A 62 15.23 -0.20 10.34
C SER A 62 16.74 -0.36 10.12
N THR A 63 17.50 0.68 10.44
CA THR A 63 18.97 0.68 10.36
C THR A 63 19.58 1.04 11.71
N SER A 64 20.90 0.93 11.84
CA SER A 64 21.63 1.41 13.02
C SER A 64 21.52 2.93 13.24
N HIS A 65 21.09 3.70 12.23
CA HIS A 65 20.94 5.16 12.29
C HIS A 65 19.47 5.59 12.41
N GLY A 66 18.55 4.65 12.66
CA GLY A 66 17.10 4.87 12.66
C GLY A 66 16.38 4.26 11.46
N VAL A 67 15.09 4.53 11.35
CA VAL A 67 14.22 4.06 10.26
C VAL A 67 14.43 4.92 9.01
N ALA A 68 14.83 4.28 7.91
CA ALA A 68 15.01 4.92 6.61
C ALA A 68 13.75 4.73 5.74
N LEU A 69 13.21 5.81 5.19
CA LEU A 69 12.27 5.72 4.06
C LEU A 69 13.10 5.67 2.77
N ARG A 70 13.20 4.50 2.15
CA ARG A 70 13.98 4.29 0.92
C ARG A 70 13.09 4.49 -0.28
N LEU A 71 13.27 5.60 -1.01
CA LEU A 71 12.37 5.95 -2.11
C LEU A 71 12.58 5.11 -3.37
N ASP A 72 13.71 4.41 -3.47
CA ASP A 72 14.16 3.63 -4.62
C ASP A 72 14.10 2.11 -4.39
N SER A 73 13.30 1.64 -3.43
CA SER A 73 13.21 0.22 -3.09
C SER A 73 11.79 -0.23 -2.73
N ILE A 74 11.38 -1.39 -3.25
CA ILE A 74 10.07 -2.02 -3.04
C ILE A 74 10.25 -3.54 -2.83
N GLN A 75 10.94 -3.92 -1.75
CA GLN A 75 11.07 -5.32 -1.33
C GLN A 75 9.71 -5.89 -0.91
N GLY A 76 8.84 -5.06 -0.31
CA GLY A 76 7.47 -5.45 0.03
C GLY A 76 6.60 -5.86 -1.18
N GLY A 77 7.06 -5.56 -2.40
CA GLY A 77 6.35 -5.84 -3.65
C GLY A 77 6.17 -7.33 -3.95
N GLU A 78 6.99 -8.22 -3.38
CA GLU A 78 6.84 -9.66 -3.57
C GLU A 78 5.44 -10.16 -3.16
N LEU A 79 4.82 -9.54 -2.16
CA LEU A 79 3.45 -9.87 -1.72
C LEU A 79 2.36 -9.50 -2.72
N TRP A 80 2.66 -8.62 -3.69
CA TRP A 80 1.68 -8.09 -4.65
C TRP A 80 1.66 -8.89 -5.95
N LYS A 81 2.70 -9.69 -6.20
CA LYS A 81 2.80 -10.53 -7.40
C LYS A 81 1.71 -11.61 -7.42
N GLY A 82 1.21 -11.92 -8.61
CA GLY A 82 0.19 -12.96 -8.81
C GLY A 82 -1.21 -12.59 -8.31
N ILE A 83 -1.45 -11.34 -7.90
CA ILE A 83 -2.77 -10.85 -7.53
C ILE A 83 -3.54 -10.41 -8.78
N ASP A 84 -4.76 -10.91 -8.99
CA ASP A 84 -5.54 -10.62 -10.21
C ASP A 84 -5.97 -9.15 -10.36
N VAL A 85 -6.19 -8.47 -9.22
CA VAL A 85 -6.58 -7.06 -9.16
C VAL A 85 -5.86 -6.38 -8.02
N LEU A 86 -5.03 -5.40 -8.37
CA LEU A 86 -4.29 -4.55 -7.44
C LEU A 86 -4.89 -3.14 -7.42
N VAL A 87 -5.17 -2.64 -6.22
CA VAL A 87 -5.68 -1.28 -6.00
C VAL A 87 -4.73 -0.54 -5.07
N PHE A 88 -3.92 0.34 -5.64
CA PHE A 88 -2.94 1.13 -4.92
C PHE A 88 -3.52 2.47 -4.46
N ASN A 89 -3.08 2.96 -3.31
CA ASN A 89 -3.28 4.34 -2.88
C ASN A 89 -2.10 4.78 -2.00
N THR A 90 -1.68 6.04 -2.15
CA THR A 90 -0.72 6.64 -1.24
C THR A 90 -0.82 8.16 -1.31
N TRP A 91 -1.00 8.81 -0.15
CA TRP A 91 -0.82 10.27 0.00
C TRP A 91 -0.91 10.70 1.47
N HIS A 92 -1.92 10.21 2.19
CA HIS A 92 -2.32 10.76 3.49
C HIS A 92 -1.17 10.81 4.51
N TRP A 93 -0.28 9.83 4.45
CA TRP A 93 0.85 9.70 5.37
C TRP A 93 2.09 10.52 4.96
N TRP A 94 2.18 10.99 3.72
CA TRP A 94 3.33 11.77 3.24
C TRP A 94 3.43 13.12 3.95
N LEU A 95 2.29 13.68 4.34
CA LEU A 95 2.20 14.96 5.04
C LEU A 95 2.47 14.84 6.55
N HIS A 96 2.71 13.64 7.07
CA HIS A 96 3.03 13.48 8.48
C HIS A 96 4.40 14.06 8.83
N THR A 97 4.42 14.84 9.92
CA THR A 97 5.64 15.45 10.48
C THR A 97 5.73 15.20 11.99
N GLY A 98 6.90 15.46 12.57
CA GLY A 98 7.15 15.28 14.00
C GLY A 98 6.86 13.86 14.47
N ARG A 99 6.10 13.70 15.56
CA ARG A 99 5.78 12.38 16.14
C ARG A 99 4.96 11.46 15.23
N LYS A 100 4.28 12.00 14.21
CA LYS A 100 3.48 11.22 13.26
C LYS A 100 4.31 10.68 12.10
N GLN A 101 5.53 11.19 11.90
CA GLN A 101 6.43 10.75 10.84
C GLN A 101 7.06 9.41 11.24
N PRO A 102 6.84 8.32 10.47
CA PRO A 102 7.33 7.00 10.83
C PRO A 102 8.80 6.74 10.43
N TRP A 103 9.47 7.69 9.77
CA TRP A 103 10.88 7.60 9.37
C TRP A 103 11.73 8.67 10.04
N ASN A 104 13.01 8.36 10.26
CA ASN A 104 14.01 9.29 10.78
C ASN A 104 14.75 10.05 9.68
N PHE A 105 14.93 9.42 8.52
CA PHE A 105 15.57 10.03 7.36
C PHE A 105 15.06 9.39 6.06
N ILE A 106 15.25 10.10 4.96
CA ILE A 106 14.95 9.65 3.60
C ILE A 106 16.24 9.19 2.95
N GLN A 107 16.19 8.07 2.23
CA GLN A 107 17.32 7.51 1.52
C GLN A 107 16.99 7.33 0.04
N VAL A 108 17.94 7.70 -0.81
CA VAL A 108 17.91 7.47 -2.27
C VAL A 108 19.31 7.05 -2.68
N GLY A 109 19.48 5.81 -3.16
CA GLY A 109 20.78 5.21 -3.42
C GLY A 109 21.67 5.23 -2.17
N SER A 110 22.85 5.82 -2.30
CA SER A 110 23.80 6.05 -1.19
C SER A 110 23.53 7.35 -0.42
N GLY A 111 22.68 8.24 -0.93
CA GLY A 111 22.36 9.53 -0.32
C GLY A 111 21.41 9.38 0.87
N ARG A 112 21.71 10.08 1.97
CA ARG A 112 20.84 10.17 3.16
C ARG A 112 20.47 11.62 3.41
N TYR A 113 19.18 11.86 3.61
CA TYR A 113 18.59 13.18 3.79
C TYR A 113 17.78 13.17 5.09
N HIS A 114 18.05 14.10 5.99
CA HIS A 114 17.24 14.24 7.21
C HIS A 114 15.76 14.49 6.85
N ASP A 115 15.53 15.31 5.82
CA ASP A 115 14.22 15.56 5.27
C ASP A 115 14.28 15.89 3.77
N MET A 116 13.14 15.87 3.10
CA MET A 116 13.01 16.19 1.67
C MET A 116 11.68 16.91 1.42
N ASP A 117 11.63 17.77 0.41
CA ASP A 117 10.34 18.27 -0.08
C ASP A 117 9.38 17.11 -0.37
N ARG A 118 8.14 17.22 0.13
CA ARG A 118 7.19 16.09 0.10
C ARG A 118 6.76 15.72 -1.31
N LEU A 119 6.64 16.68 -2.22
CA LEU A 119 6.29 16.40 -3.61
C LEU A 119 7.47 15.76 -4.33
N VAL A 120 8.70 16.20 -4.07
CA VAL A 120 9.91 15.57 -4.62
C VAL A 120 10.06 14.13 -4.11
N ALA A 121 9.84 13.89 -2.82
CA ALA A 121 9.89 12.55 -2.25
C ALA A 121 8.79 11.63 -2.82
N PHE A 122 7.58 12.17 -2.96
CA PHE A 122 6.42 11.49 -3.53
C PHE A 122 6.64 11.12 -4.99
N GLU A 123 7.13 12.05 -5.81
CA GLU A 123 7.44 11.82 -7.23
C GLU A 123 8.47 10.69 -7.41
N LYS A 124 9.52 10.67 -6.57
CA LYS A 124 10.54 9.62 -6.60
C LYS A 124 9.94 8.25 -6.26
N ALA A 125 9.20 8.15 -5.16
CA ALA A 125 8.58 6.90 -4.76
C ALA A 125 7.54 6.39 -5.76
N LEU A 126 6.72 7.29 -6.34
CA LEU A 126 5.78 6.92 -7.39
C LEU A 126 6.47 6.47 -8.67
N THR A 127 7.60 7.09 -9.02
CA THR A 127 8.42 6.65 -10.15
C THR A 127 8.94 5.23 -9.93
N THR A 128 9.47 4.94 -8.74
CA THR A 128 9.92 3.59 -8.37
C THR A 128 8.76 2.59 -8.36
N TRP A 129 7.59 2.97 -7.85
CA TRP A 129 6.38 2.13 -7.89
C TRP A 129 5.93 1.84 -9.33
N ALA A 130 5.89 2.86 -10.20
CA ALA A 130 5.50 2.68 -11.59
C ALA A 130 6.45 1.71 -12.31
N GLN A 131 7.76 1.90 -12.14
CA GLN A 131 8.77 0.98 -12.66
C GLN A 131 8.59 -0.44 -12.12
N TRP A 132 8.29 -0.59 -10.83
CA TRP A 132 8.02 -1.90 -10.24
C TRP A 132 6.82 -2.58 -10.89
N VAL A 133 5.72 -1.85 -11.12
CA VAL A 133 4.53 -2.37 -11.81
C VAL A 133 4.88 -2.81 -13.22
N GLU A 134 5.55 -1.96 -14.00
CA GLU A 134 5.95 -2.26 -15.38
C GLU A 134 6.84 -3.51 -15.50
N THR A 135 7.69 -3.74 -14.50
CA THR A 135 8.68 -4.83 -14.51
C THR A 135 8.17 -6.14 -13.91
N HIS A 136 7.23 -6.09 -12.97
CA HIS A 136 6.82 -7.28 -12.19
C HIS A 136 5.37 -7.69 -12.39
N VAL A 137 4.54 -6.87 -13.03
CA VAL A 137 3.11 -7.15 -13.21
C VAL A 137 2.81 -7.45 -14.68
N ASP A 138 2.34 -8.68 -14.94
CA ASP A 138 1.75 -9.05 -16.22
C ASP A 138 0.33 -8.46 -16.32
N THR A 139 0.20 -7.32 -17.00
CA THR A 139 -1.08 -6.58 -17.14
C THR A 139 -2.10 -7.29 -18.04
N THR A 140 -1.72 -8.37 -18.73
CA THR A 140 -2.67 -9.23 -19.44
C THR A 140 -3.49 -10.08 -18.46
N LYS A 141 -2.90 -10.41 -17.30
CA LYS A 141 -3.51 -11.21 -16.23
C LYS A 141 -4.01 -10.36 -15.07
N THR A 142 -3.25 -9.32 -14.72
CA THR A 142 -3.51 -8.47 -13.56
C THR A 142 -4.09 -7.13 -13.98
N LYS A 143 -5.17 -6.69 -13.32
CA LYS A 143 -5.66 -5.30 -13.44
C LYS A 143 -5.07 -4.44 -12.34
N VAL A 144 -4.51 -3.30 -12.72
CA VAL A 144 -3.89 -2.35 -11.79
C VAL A 144 -4.72 -1.07 -11.76
N PHE A 145 -5.07 -0.63 -10.56
CA PHE A 145 -5.75 0.63 -10.30
C PHE A 145 -4.92 1.46 -9.34
N PHE A 146 -4.95 2.78 -9.51
CA PHE A 146 -4.41 3.73 -8.56
C PHE A 146 -5.52 4.69 -8.14
N GLN A 147 -5.91 4.63 -6.86
CA GLN A 147 -6.84 5.58 -6.28
C GLN A 147 -6.11 6.89 -6.02
N GLY A 148 -6.62 7.99 -6.55
CA GLY A 148 -6.10 9.32 -6.31
C GLY A 148 -6.16 9.78 -4.85
N VAL A 149 -5.68 10.99 -4.62
CA VAL A 149 -5.65 11.61 -3.30
C VAL A 149 -7.07 11.74 -2.72
N SER A 150 -7.29 11.23 -1.51
CA SER A 150 -8.49 11.57 -0.74
C SER A 150 -8.32 12.96 -0.14
N PRO A 151 -9.28 13.87 -0.29
CA PRO A 151 -9.20 15.21 0.26
C PRO A 151 -9.22 15.18 1.80
N ASP A 152 -8.57 16.17 2.39
CA ASP A 152 -8.80 16.57 3.78
C ASP A 152 -9.77 17.77 3.78
N HIS A 153 -10.62 17.84 4.79
CA HIS A 153 -11.62 18.90 4.98
C HIS A 153 -11.28 19.82 6.16
N LEU A 154 -10.04 19.78 6.64
CA LEU A 154 -9.52 20.79 7.57
C LEU A 154 -9.65 22.19 6.96
N LYS A 155 -10.10 23.14 7.79
CA LYS A 155 -10.17 24.56 7.46
C LYS A 155 -8.84 25.26 7.70
#